data_AF-A0A3S5J0L8-F1
#
_entry.id   AF-A0A3S5J0L8-F1
#
_cell.length_a   1.000
_cell.length_b   1.000
_cell.length_c   1.000
_cell.angle_alpha   90.00
_cell.angle_beta   90.00
_cell.angle_gamma   90.00
#
_symmetry.space_group_name_H-M   'P 1'
#
loop_
_entity.id
_entity.type
_entity.pdbx_description
1 polymer ?
#
loop_
_entity_poly.entity_id
_entity_poly.type
_entity_poly.pdbx_seq_one_letter_code
_entity_poly.pdbx_strand_id
1 'polypeptide(L)'
;MRIICCKFGDKFNNWHVKNLKHMIDNYSGLKYDEFVIVSSDLYGNWYNKLQMYDIYKDGQNLYFDLDVVIFGELKNMVKKNFTLLDDSWWREPAHTPLNSSIVSWTGDVSYIWNKFKSNEDYYLKRYNKGSDEFYYHEIVNYETYPQICPSIKDHMYDRPTQYNICTLGQMHHILEEGWTGWYSNYFLPRKF
;
A
#
# COMPACT_ATOMS: atom_id res chain seq x y z
N MET A 1 -11.00 -10.61 -8.42
CA MET A 1 -10.13 -9.83 -7.52
C MET A 1 -10.14 -8.36 -7.93
N ARG A 2 -10.25 -7.48 -6.94
CA ARG A 2 -10.17 -6.03 -7.07
C ARG A 2 -8.80 -5.54 -6.62
N ILE A 3 -8.16 -4.72 -7.44
CA ILE A 3 -6.95 -3.99 -7.08
C ILE A 3 -7.33 -2.55 -6.74
N ILE A 4 -6.87 -2.08 -5.58
CA ILE A 4 -7.23 -0.78 -5.02
C ILE A 4 -5.97 0.06 -4.86
N CYS A 5 -6.03 1.33 -5.24
CA CYS A 5 -5.06 2.33 -4.77
C CYS A 5 -5.79 3.59 -4.28
N CYS A 6 -5.15 4.35 -3.40
CA CYS A 6 -5.67 5.64 -2.95
C CYS A 6 -4.87 6.79 -3.57
N LYS A 7 -5.56 7.84 -4.02
CA LYS A 7 -4.94 9.05 -4.54
C LYS A 7 -5.70 10.27 -4.01
N PHE A 8 -5.15 10.89 -2.98
CA PHE A 8 -5.65 12.11 -2.33
C PHE A 8 -4.50 13.12 -2.14
N GLY A 9 -4.85 14.40 -1.97
CA GLY A 9 -3.88 15.50 -1.94
C GLY A 9 -3.01 15.60 -3.20
N ASP A 10 -1.90 16.32 -3.07
CA ASP A 10 -1.01 16.68 -4.20
C ASP A 10 0.30 15.89 -4.24
N LYS A 11 0.56 15.00 -3.26
CA LYS A 11 1.79 14.18 -3.20
C LYS A 11 1.93 13.32 -4.47
N PHE A 12 0.83 12.76 -4.97
CA PHE A 12 0.82 11.88 -6.12
C PHE A 12 -0.19 12.33 -7.17
N ASN A 13 0.19 12.23 -8.43
CA ASN A 13 -0.64 12.62 -9.58
C ASN A 13 -1.10 11.40 -10.40
N ASN A 14 -1.78 11.66 -11.53
CA ASN A 14 -2.31 10.59 -12.39
C ASN A 14 -1.22 9.70 -13.02
N TRP A 15 0.02 10.21 -13.17
CA TRP A 15 1.12 9.38 -13.64
C TRP A 15 1.43 8.26 -12.64
N HIS A 16 1.41 8.54 -11.33
CA HIS A 16 1.69 7.54 -10.29
C HIS A 16 0.68 6.39 -10.31
N VAL A 17 -0.61 6.71 -10.44
CA VAL A 17 -1.69 5.71 -10.58
C VAL A 17 -1.47 4.85 -11.83
N LYS A 18 -1.19 5.50 -12.98
CA LYS A 18 -0.91 4.79 -14.23
C LYS A 18 0.35 3.93 -14.13
N ASN A 19 1.37 4.40 -13.41
CA ASN A 19 2.62 3.70 -13.20
C ASN A 19 2.42 2.45 -12.35
N LEU A 20 1.68 2.56 -11.24
CA LEU A 20 1.30 1.39 -10.44
C LEU A 20 0.55 0.35 -11.29
N LYS A 21 -0.47 0.79 -12.03
CA LYS A 21 -1.23 -0.09 -12.92
C LYS A 21 -0.35 -0.74 -13.98
N HIS A 22 0.56 0.02 -14.59
CA HIS A 22 1.52 -0.49 -15.56
C HIS A 22 2.40 -1.60 -14.95
N MET A 23 2.95 -1.38 -13.76
CA MET A 23 3.79 -2.38 -13.11
C MET A 23 3.00 -3.66 -12.77
N ILE A 24 1.75 -3.50 -12.34
CA ILE A 24 0.84 -4.63 -12.09
C ILE A 24 0.58 -5.40 -13.39
N ASP A 25 0.17 -4.72 -14.45
CA ASP A 25 -0.23 -5.36 -15.70
C ASP A 25 0.93 -6.11 -16.39
N ASN A 26 2.15 -5.59 -16.28
CA ASN A 26 3.29 -6.08 -17.07
C ASN A 26 4.22 -7.00 -16.29
N TYR A 27 4.30 -6.87 -14.97
CA TYR A 27 5.30 -7.60 -14.17
C TYR A 27 4.70 -8.48 -13.08
N SER A 28 3.58 -8.07 -12.48
CA SER A 28 3.07 -8.74 -11.27
C SER A 28 2.52 -10.16 -11.49
N GLY A 29 2.12 -10.50 -12.72
CA GLY A 29 1.41 -11.76 -13.00
C GLY A 29 0.00 -11.85 -12.38
N LEU A 30 -0.46 -10.82 -11.66
CA LEU A 30 -1.78 -10.80 -11.03
C LEU A 30 -2.90 -10.78 -12.08
N LYS A 31 -3.95 -11.55 -11.82
CA LYS A 31 -5.19 -11.54 -12.60
C LYS A 31 -6.28 -10.90 -11.75
N TYR A 32 -6.86 -9.82 -12.25
CA TYR A 32 -7.84 -9.01 -11.53
C TYR A 32 -8.97 -8.62 -12.49
N ASP A 33 -10.15 -8.37 -11.92
CA ASP A 33 -11.35 -8.01 -12.68
C ASP A 33 -11.48 -6.49 -12.79
N GLU A 34 -11.04 -5.76 -11.76
CA GLU A 34 -11.13 -4.30 -11.71
C GLU A 34 -9.94 -3.65 -10.98
N PHE A 35 -9.56 -2.48 -11.48
CA PHE A 35 -8.58 -1.59 -10.85
C PHE A 35 -9.31 -0.30 -10.46
N VAL A 36 -9.40 -0.02 -9.17
CA VAL A 36 -10.22 1.06 -8.62
C VAL A 36 -9.39 2.04 -7.82
N ILE A 37 -9.84 3.31 -7.81
CA ILE A 37 -9.13 4.41 -7.17
C ILE A 37 -10.05 5.04 -6.14
N VAL A 38 -9.61 5.11 -4.89
CA VAL A 38 -10.27 5.92 -3.86
C VAL A 38 -9.62 7.30 -3.82
N SER A 39 -10.38 8.34 -4.16
CA SER A 39 -9.87 9.72 -4.29
C SER A 39 -10.61 10.78 -3.49
N SER A 40 -11.62 10.39 -2.71
CA SER A 40 -12.32 11.30 -1.80
C SER A 40 -11.37 11.71 -0.66
N ASP A 41 -11.18 13.01 -0.48
CA ASP A 41 -10.32 13.58 0.55
C ASP A 41 -11.17 14.17 1.69
N LEU A 42 -11.39 13.37 2.74
CA LEU A 42 -12.17 13.73 3.92
C LEU A 42 -11.29 14.28 5.05
N TYR A 43 -10.03 13.84 5.12
CA TYR A 43 -9.16 14.07 6.28
C TYR A 43 -7.86 14.82 5.96
N GLY A 44 -7.57 15.09 4.68
CA GLY A 44 -6.33 15.72 4.23
C GLY A 44 -5.07 14.87 4.45
N ASN A 45 -5.21 13.58 4.76
CA ASN A 45 -4.09 12.71 5.12
C ASN A 45 -4.36 11.22 4.81
N TRP A 46 -3.47 10.33 5.25
CA TRP A 46 -3.54 8.89 4.98
C TRP A 46 -4.78 8.18 5.54
N TYR A 47 -5.52 8.76 6.49
CA TYR A 47 -6.77 8.17 7.00
C TYR A 47 -7.86 8.07 5.92
N ASN A 48 -7.75 8.83 4.84
CA ASN A 48 -8.60 8.68 3.67
C ASN A 48 -8.60 7.25 3.12
N LYS A 49 -7.52 6.48 3.31
CA LYS A 49 -7.46 5.08 2.87
C LYS A 49 -8.48 4.18 3.59
N LEU A 50 -8.89 4.51 4.82
CA LEU A 50 -9.84 3.70 5.57
C LEU A 50 -11.23 3.61 4.91
N GLN A 51 -11.58 4.57 4.04
CA GLN A 51 -12.84 4.54 3.28
C GLN A 51 -12.97 3.25 2.44
N MET A 52 -11.87 2.67 1.97
CA MET A 52 -11.91 1.48 1.12
C MET A 52 -12.56 0.27 1.82
N TYR A 53 -12.50 0.19 3.14
CA TYR A 53 -13.11 -0.90 3.91
C TYR A 53 -14.63 -0.80 4.01
N ASP A 54 -15.19 0.40 3.81
CA ASP A 54 -16.64 0.61 3.74
C ASP A 54 -17.15 0.55 2.30
N ILE A 55 -16.34 0.97 1.33
CA ILE A 55 -16.70 0.91 -0.09
C ILE A 55 -16.70 -0.53 -0.61
N TYR A 56 -15.72 -1.35 -0.22
CA TYR A 56 -15.48 -2.68 -0.77
C TYR A 56 -15.67 -3.78 0.29
N LYS A 57 -16.92 -4.21 0.47
CA LYS A 57 -17.35 -5.21 1.48
C LYS A 57 -17.46 -6.64 0.92
N ASP A 58 -17.02 -6.86 -0.31
CA ASP A 58 -17.21 -8.10 -1.04
C ASP A 58 -15.94 -8.53 -1.80
N GLY A 59 -15.99 -9.75 -2.31
CA GLY A 59 -14.95 -10.28 -3.19
C GLY A 59 -13.57 -10.35 -2.55
N GLN A 60 -12.55 -10.43 -3.40
CA GLN A 60 -11.14 -10.42 -3.03
C GLN A 60 -10.57 -9.03 -3.28
N ASN A 61 -9.94 -8.43 -2.27
CA ASN A 61 -9.43 -7.07 -2.31
C ASN A 61 -7.93 -7.05 -2.05
N LEU A 62 -7.17 -6.34 -2.89
CA LEU A 62 -5.73 -6.12 -2.75
C LEU A 62 -5.43 -4.64 -2.96
N TYR A 63 -4.94 -4.00 -1.91
CA TYR A 63 -4.53 -2.62 -1.90
C TYR A 63 -3.01 -2.48 -2.08
N PHE A 64 -2.59 -1.48 -2.85
CA PHE A 64 -1.23 -0.97 -2.89
C PHE A 64 -1.21 0.54 -2.63
N ASP A 65 -0.30 1.01 -1.77
CA ASP A 65 0.10 2.41 -1.79
C ASP A 65 0.74 2.74 -3.16
N LEU A 66 0.74 4.02 -3.54
CA LEU A 66 1.28 4.46 -4.83
C LEU A 66 2.82 4.47 -4.89
N ASP A 67 3.48 4.32 -3.75
CA ASP A 67 4.92 4.34 -3.60
C ASP A 67 5.50 2.93 -3.36
N VAL A 68 5.25 2.05 -4.32
CA VAL A 68 5.85 0.72 -4.45
C VAL A 68 6.53 0.54 -5.81
N VAL A 69 7.42 -0.44 -5.92
CA VAL A 69 8.02 -0.87 -7.20
C VAL A 69 7.73 -2.35 -7.37
N ILE A 70 6.98 -2.72 -8.39
CA ILE A 70 6.71 -4.12 -8.74
C ILE A 70 7.53 -4.47 -9.97
N PHE A 71 8.38 -5.48 -9.83
CA PHE A 71 9.41 -5.81 -10.83
C PHE A 71 9.46 -7.30 -11.17
N GLY A 72 8.49 -8.07 -10.69
CA GLY A 72 8.32 -9.49 -11.01
C GLY A 72 7.00 -10.06 -10.48
N GLU A 73 6.82 -11.37 -10.63
CA GLU A 73 5.57 -12.07 -10.31
C GLU A 73 5.26 -12.04 -8.80
N LEU A 74 4.03 -11.68 -8.44
CA LEU A 74 3.53 -11.59 -7.06
C LEU A 74 2.58 -12.75 -6.78
N LYS A 75 3.05 -13.72 -5.99
CA LYS A 75 2.28 -14.93 -5.65
C LYS A 75 1.61 -14.80 -4.29
N ASN A 76 0.41 -15.38 -4.16
CA ASN A 76 -0.31 -15.51 -2.89
C ASN A 76 -0.59 -14.17 -2.17
N MET A 77 -0.81 -13.10 -2.95
CA MET A 77 -1.05 -11.75 -2.45
C MET A 77 -2.46 -11.54 -1.89
N VAL A 78 -3.43 -12.40 -2.18
CA VAL A 78 -4.78 -12.25 -1.63
C VAL A 78 -4.92 -13.17 -0.42
N LYS A 79 -5.33 -12.59 0.71
CA LYS A 79 -5.62 -13.32 1.93
C LYS A 79 -7.11 -13.29 2.25
N LYS A 80 -7.53 -14.33 2.97
CA LYS A 80 -8.92 -14.44 3.46
C LYS A 80 -9.18 -13.40 4.54
N ASN A 81 -8.30 -13.36 5.54
CA ASN A 81 -8.38 -12.44 6.66
C ASN A 81 -7.72 -11.10 6.30
N PHE A 82 -8.00 -10.07 7.09
CA PHE A 82 -7.35 -8.76 6.95
C PHE A 82 -5.85 -8.89 7.22
N THR A 83 -5.03 -8.66 6.18
CA THR A 83 -3.58 -8.88 6.25
C THR A 83 -2.80 -7.66 5.81
N LEU A 84 -1.81 -7.26 6.62
CA LEU A 84 -0.90 -6.14 6.43
C LEU A 84 0.55 -6.64 6.29
N LEU A 85 1.49 -5.76 5.93
CA LEU A 85 2.91 -6.10 6.03
C LEU A 85 3.39 -6.01 7.48
N ASP A 86 4.37 -6.85 7.80
CA ASP A 86 5.26 -6.70 8.96
C ASP A 86 6.60 -6.17 8.45
N ASP A 87 7.04 -5.03 8.99
CA ASP A 87 8.29 -4.37 8.61
C ASP A 87 9.42 -4.53 9.64
N SER A 88 9.20 -5.29 10.72
CA SER A 88 10.19 -5.49 11.79
C SER A 88 11.49 -6.16 11.34
N TRP A 89 11.49 -6.82 10.18
CA TRP A 89 12.64 -7.56 9.65
C TRP A 89 13.54 -6.74 8.72
N TRP A 90 13.11 -5.56 8.27
CA TRP A 90 13.94 -4.65 7.45
C TRP A 90 13.98 -3.22 7.97
N ARG A 91 13.08 -2.83 8.88
CA ARG A 91 13.07 -1.50 9.46
C ARG A 91 13.56 -1.54 10.90
N GLU A 92 14.37 -0.55 11.26
CA GLU A 92 14.60 -0.23 12.66
C GLU A 92 13.26 -0.01 13.39
N PRO A 93 13.11 -0.47 14.64
CA PRO A 93 11.88 -0.29 15.40
C PRO A 93 11.39 1.15 15.37
N ALA A 94 10.10 1.36 15.07
CA ALA A 94 9.46 2.67 15.14
C ALA A 94 8.11 2.57 15.86
N HIS A 95 7.13 3.38 15.46
CA HIS A 95 5.85 3.51 16.17
C HIS A 95 4.99 2.24 16.12
N THR A 96 5.11 1.42 15.07
CA THR A 96 4.55 0.06 14.99
C THR A 96 5.48 -0.86 14.17
N PRO A 97 5.30 -2.19 14.22
CA PRO A 97 5.91 -3.11 13.25
C PRO A 97 5.08 -3.28 11.96
N LEU A 98 3.98 -2.53 11.81
CA LEU A 98 3.05 -2.71 10.69
C LEU A 98 3.37 -1.72 9.58
N ASN A 99 3.08 -2.14 8.36
CA ASN A 99 3.12 -1.29 7.18
C ASN A 99 1.90 -1.57 6.28
N SER A 100 1.12 -0.54 5.97
CA SER A 100 -0.08 -0.67 5.11
C SER A 100 0.15 -0.35 3.63
N SER A 101 1.40 -0.38 3.15
CA SER A 101 1.68 -0.21 1.71
C SER A 101 1.10 -1.35 0.88
N ILE A 102 0.86 -2.51 1.50
CA ILE A 102 0.15 -3.64 0.89
C ILE A 102 -0.83 -4.17 1.91
N VAL A 103 -2.11 -4.23 1.53
CA VAL A 103 -3.18 -4.76 2.38
C VAL A 103 -4.05 -5.71 1.55
N SER A 104 -4.47 -6.85 2.11
CA SER A 104 -5.49 -7.67 1.45
C SER A 104 -6.53 -8.19 2.41
N TRP A 105 -7.72 -8.46 1.89
CA TRP A 105 -8.80 -9.13 2.60
C TRP A 105 -9.78 -9.75 1.61
N THR A 106 -10.59 -10.70 2.08
CA THR A 106 -11.71 -11.25 1.32
C THR A 106 -13.01 -11.05 2.10
N GLY A 107 -14.05 -10.54 1.42
CA GLY A 107 -15.34 -10.26 2.03
C GLY A 107 -15.36 -8.92 2.79
N ASP A 108 -16.10 -8.89 3.90
CA ASP A 108 -16.43 -7.66 4.61
C ASP A 108 -15.48 -7.43 5.82
N VAL A 109 -14.74 -6.33 5.77
CA VAL A 109 -13.92 -5.82 6.89
C VAL A 109 -14.33 -4.42 7.32
N SER A 110 -15.58 -4.01 7.05
CA SER A 110 -16.08 -2.67 7.38
C SER A 110 -16.07 -2.37 8.88
N TYR A 111 -15.87 -3.38 9.74
CA TYR A 111 -15.62 -3.19 11.17
C TYR A 111 -14.42 -2.25 11.43
N ILE A 112 -13.42 -2.21 10.54
CA ILE A 112 -12.27 -1.30 10.64
C ILE A 112 -12.73 0.14 10.48
N TRP A 113 -13.51 0.42 9.43
CA TRP A 113 -14.10 1.73 9.19
C TRP A 113 -15.04 2.14 10.33
N ASN A 114 -15.94 1.24 10.75
CA ASN A 114 -16.88 1.48 11.85
C ASN A 114 -16.14 1.80 13.16
N LYS A 115 -15.05 1.08 13.45
CA LYS A 115 -14.19 1.33 14.60
C LYS A 115 -13.60 2.73 14.52
N PHE A 116 -12.99 3.12 13.39
CA PHE A 116 -12.46 4.47 13.20
C PHE A 116 -13.54 5.54 13.36
N LYS A 117 -14.69 5.39 12.69
CA LYS A 117 -15.80 6.36 12.73
C LYS A 117 -16.47 6.49 14.09
N SER A 118 -16.36 5.48 14.96
CA SER A 118 -16.90 5.58 16.33
C SER A 118 -16.24 6.66 17.18
N ASN A 119 -15.01 7.06 16.86
CA ASN A 119 -14.26 8.08 17.60
C ASN A 119 -13.16 8.75 16.75
N GLU A 120 -13.51 9.18 15.54
CA GLU A 120 -12.52 9.62 14.54
C GLU A 120 -11.68 10.81 15.00
N ASP A 121 -12.27 11.79 15.70
CA ASP A 121 -11.56 12.96 16.23
C ASP A 121 -10.45 12.56 17.21
N TYR A 122 -10.69 11.54 18.04
CA TYR A 122 -9.70 10.99 18.95
C TYR A 122 -8.59 10.28 18.17
N TYR A 123 -8.95 9.40 17.23
CA TYR A 123 -7.97 8.60 16.49
C TYR A 123 -7.08 9.46 15.61
N LEU A 124 -7.62 10.46 14.92
CA LEU A 124 -6.87 11.43 14.12
C LEU A 124 -5.83 12.18 14.97
N LYS A 125 -6.16 12.52 16.23
CA LYS A 125 -5.24 13.20 17.15
C LYS A 125 -4.22 12.25 17.79
N ARG A 126 -4.64 11.04 18.15
CA ARG A 126 -3.86 10.07 18.93
C ARG A 126 -2.84 9.30 18.10
N TYR A 127 -3.17 9.01 16.84
CA TYR A 127 -2.41 8.16 15.92
C TYR A 127 -1.99 9.00 14.70
N ASN A 128 -1.04 9.91 14.93
CA ASN A 128 -0.66 10.96 13.99
C ASN A 128 0.64 10.68 13.22
N LYS A 129 1.23 9.48 13.37
CA LYS A 129 2.43 9.05 12.63
C LYS A 129 2.12 8.14 11.44
N GLY A 130 0.90 7.65 11.33
CA GLY A 130 0.45 6.80 10.23
C GLY A 130 -0.87 6.08 10.56
N SER A 131 -1.56 5.56 9.55
CA SER A 131 -2.74 4.69 9.75
C SER A 131 -2.35 3.39 10.45
N ASP A 132 -1.06 3.04 10.38
CA ASP A 132 -0.52 1.80 10.92
C ASP A 132 -0.57 1.80 12.45
N GLU A 133 -0.44 2.97 13.10
CA GLU A 133 -0.71 3.13 14.53
C GLU A 133 -2.14 2.73 14.90
N PHE A 134 -3.12 3.19 14.12
CA PHE A 134 -4.52 2.84 14.34
C PHE A 134 -4.75 1.33 14.16
N TYR A 135 -4.23 0.72 13.09
CA TYR A 135 -4.36 -0.73 12.91
C TYR A 135 -3.75 -1.50 14.08
N TYR A 136 -2.52 -1.16 14.48
CA TYR A 136 -1.80 -1.88 15.51
C TYR A 136 -2.48 -1.81 16.88
N HIS A 137 -3.06 -0.65 17.24
CA HIS A 137 -3.63 -0.43 18.57
C HIS A 137 -5.13 -0.72 18.68
N GLU A 138 -5.90 -0.54 17.59
CA GLU A 138 -7.37 -0.60 17.66
C GLU A 138 -7.98 -1.81 16.96
N ILE A 139 -7.23 -2.46 16.07
CA ILE A 139 -7.72 -3.62 15.32
C ILE A 139 -7.17 -4.89 15.96
N VAL A 140 -8.07 -5.67 16.58
CA VAL A 140 -7.70 -6.89 17.31
C VAL A 140 -7.40 -8.05 16.35
N ASN A 141 -8.11 -8.11 15.21
CA ASN A 141 -8.01 -9.22 14.26
C ASN A 141 -7.33 -8.74 12.97
N TYR A 142 -6.01 -8.87 12.92
CA TYR A 142 -5.22 -8.75 11.69
C TYR A 142 -4.19 -9.89 11.62
N GLU A 143 -3.79 -10.21 10.40
CA GLU A 143 -2.66 -11.09 10.10
C GLU A 143 -1.54 -10.27 9.44
N THR A 144 -0.35 -10.86 9.34
CA THR A 144 0.76 -10.29 8.58
C THR A 144 1.21 -11.23 7.48
N TYR A 145 1.69 -10.66 6.37
CA TYR A 145 2.37 -11.45 5.35
C TYR A 145 3.68 -12.03 5.90
N PRO A 146 4.16 -13.16 5.36
CA PRO A 146 5.58 -13.49 5.46
C PRO A 146 6.43 -12.40 4.81
N GLN A 147 7.75 -12.49 4.92
CA GLN A 147 8.68 -11.57 4.27
C GLN A 147 8.46 -11.62 2.75
N ILE A 148 7.78 -10.60 2.19
CA ILE A 148 7.45 -10.52 0.76
C ILE A 148 7.86 -9.20 0.11
N CYS A 149 8.10 -8.16 0.91
CA CYS A 149 8.29 -6.80 0.43
C CYS A 149 9.27 -6.05 1.34
N PRO A 150 10.57 -6.00 0.98
CA PRO A 150 11.54 -5.17 1.68
C PRO A 150 11.36 -3.68 1.34
N SER A 151 12.08 -2.83 2.08
CA SER A 151 12.24 -1.42 1.71
C SER A 151 13.22 -1.26 0.54
N ILE A 152 12.93 -0.35 -0.38
CA ILE A 152 13.85 0.03 -1.45
C ILE A 152 15.14 0.66 -0.92
N LYS A 153 15.11 1.22 0.31
CA LYS A 153 16.24 1.95 0.90
C LYS A 153 17.52 1.11 0.91
N ASP A 154 17.38 -0.19 1.18
CA ASP A 154 18.49 -1.14 1.24
C ASP A 154 18.80 -1.79 -0.12
N HIS A 155 18.05 -1.40 -1.16
CA HIS A 155 18.09 -1.94 -2.51
C HIS A 155 18.14 -0.83 -3.57
N MET A 156 18.68 0.35 -3.24
CA MET A 156 18.74 1.48 -4.16
C MET A 156 19.60 1.20 -5.40
N TYR A 157 20.68 0.45 -5.23
CA TYR A 157 21.66 0.16 -6.29
C TYR A 157 21.51 -1.26 -6.84
N ASP A 158 21.19 -2.22 -5.98
CA ASP A 158 21.05 -3.63 -6.33
C ASP A 158 19.61 -4.12 -6.13
N ARG A 159 19.05 -4.73 -7.18
CA ARG A 159 17.71 -5.31 -7.14
C ARG A 159 17.67 -6.49 -6.17
N PRO A 160 16.64 -6.61 -5.30
CA PRO A 160 16.50 -7.79 -4.45
C PRO A 160 16.32 -9.04 -5.33
N THR A 161 17.00 -10.13 -5.00
CA THR A 161 16.93 -11.38 -5.76
C THR A 161 15.84 -12.33 -5.27
N GLN A 162 15.39 -12.16 -4.03
CA GLN A 162 14.41 -13.04 -3.36
C GLN A 162 12.98 -12.47 -3.39
N TYR A 163 12.82 -11.20 -3.77
CA TYR A 163 11.56 -10.47 -3.73
C TYR A 163 11.28 -9.88 -5.10
N ASN A 164 10.00 -9.58 -5.36
CA ASN A 164 9.54 -9.03 -6.64
C ASN A 164 8.82 -7.68 -6.49
N ILE A 165 8.82 -7.14 -5.27
CA ILE A 165 8.22 -5.86 -4.92
C ILE A 165 9.03 -5.20 -3.80
N CYS A 166 9.14 -3.88 -3.83
CA CYS A 166 9.67 -3.07 -2.74
C CYS A 166 8.68 -1.97 -2.35
N THR A 167 8.60 -1.63 -1.06
CA THR A 167 8.02 -0.36 -0.63
C THR A 167 9.06 0.75 -0.80
N LEU A 168 8.61 1.95 -1.19
CA LEU A 168 9.49 3.11 -1.28
C LEU A 168 9.49 3.92 0.02
N GLY A 169 8.32 4.05 0.66
CA GLY A 169 8.15 4.87 1.86
C GLY A 169 8.70 6.29 1.67
N GLN A 170 9.71 6.66 2.46
CA GLN A 170 10.36 7.98 2.36
C GLN A 170 11.16 8.17 1.06
N MET A 171 11.48 7.10 0.33
CA MET A 171 12.19 7.13 -0.95
C MET A 171 11.25 7.28 -2.16
N HIS A 172 10.00 7.72 -1.98
CA HIS A 172 9.04 7.88 -3.08
C HIS A 172 9.52 8.87 -4.18
N HIS A 173 10.40 9.81 -3.85
CA HIS A 173 10.99 10.77 -4.79
C HIS A 173 11.71 10.08 -5.97
N ILE A 174 12.12 8.81 -5.85
CA ILE A 174 12.77 8.08 -6.96
C ILE A 174 11.81 7.81 -8.13
N LEU A 175 10.51 7.98 -7.91
CA LEU A 175 9.50 7.96 -8.96
C LEU A 175 9.56 9.21 -9.85
N GLU A 176 10.17 10.30 -9.39
CA GLU A 176 10.28 11.57 -10.10
C GLU A 176 11.37 11.57 -11.18
N GLU A 177 11.33 12.56 -12.06
CA GLU A 177 12.33 12.73 -13.12
C GLU A 177 13.73 12.99 -12.55
N GLY A 178 14.76 12.58 -13.27
CA GLY A 178 16.16 12.70 -12.84
C GLY A 178 16.67 11.53 -11.99
N TRP A 179 15.79 10.74 -11.37
CA TRP A 179 16.17 9.54 -10.62
C TRP A 179 16.24 8.31 -11.53
N THR A 180 17.36 7.59 -11.47
CA THR A 180 17.59 6.39 -12.28
C THR A 180 18.22 5.28 -11.45
N GLY A 181 17.86 4.05 -11.78
CA GLY A 181 18.34 2.84 -11.11
C GLY A 181 17.75 1.60 -11.77
N TRP A 182 17.97 0.41 -11.19
CA TRP A 182 17.34 -0.79 -11.73
C TRP A 182 15.81 -0.70 -11.73
N TYR A 183 15.23 0.02 -10.76
CA TYR A 183 13.79 0.22 -10.59
C TYR A 183 13.18 1.03 -11.74
N SER A 184 13.92 1.94 -12.36
CA SER A 184 13.39 2.76 -13.45
C SER A 184 13.07 1.97 -14.72
N ASN A 185 13.62 0.75 -14.86
CA ASN A 185 13.31 -0.15 -15.97
C ASN A 185 11.88 -0.68 -15.96
N TYR A 186 11.17 -0.52 -14.83
CA TYR A 186 9.81 -1.00 -14.61
C TYR A 186 8.78 0.12 -14.63
N PHE A 187 9.22 1.37 -14.78
CA PHE A 187 8.32 2.52 -14.76
C PHE A 187 7.85 2.88 -16.17
N LEU A 188 6.66 3.48 -16.22
CA LEU A 188 6.27 4.26 -17.38
C LEU A 188 7.28 5.40 -17.61
N PRO A 189 7.46 5.85 -18.86
CA PRO A 189 8.16 7.11 -19.11
C PRO A 189 7.57 8.21 -18.23
N ARG A 190 8.43 8.86 -17.44
CA ARG A 190 8.05 9.98 -16.59
C ARG A 190 7.69 11.15 -17.49
N LYS A 191 6.41 11.47 -17.54
CA LYS A 191 5.86 12.61 -18.27
C LYS A 191 5.03 13.36 -17.25
N PHE A 192 5.56 14.48 -16.78
CA PHE A 192 4.84 15.42 -15.94
C PHE A 192 4.54 16.67 -16.76
#